data_AF-A0A0U1NPQ9-F1
#
_entry.id   AF-A0A0U1NPQ9-F1
#
_cell.length_a   1.000
_cell.length_b   1.000
_cell.length_c   1.000
_cell.angle_alpha   90.00
_cell.angle_beta   90.00
_cell.angle_gamma   90.00
#
_symmetry.space_group_name_H-M   'P 1'
#
loop_
_entity.id
_entity.type
_entity.pdbx_description
1 polymer ?
#
loop_
_entity_poly.entity_id
_entity_poly.type
_entity_poly.pdbx_seq_one_letter_code
_entity_poly.pdbx_strand_id
1 'polypeptide(L)'
;MSATTYKTQLENTLDQISKARAVWEEGTLKSANDELYAILERCFAVFTEMKDDTAKRRALNSLLTDRSMKPRTSTSLGLKVIRYVFGKEGNREIAYGRLLTIAYDLKAPEQTLTSYIEQCGGVEEVRRVSKIKDGKKMTADDYKQIAVTGLNMARIPVASFALPEFIQPNSEYDEDYVVGLIRCNPNGTGDLLFGNNEAKVIDTVLVASGKYLDQKAQDDQKGLEAVDVAKRRAEDVKTFAPKLFAAMGAQVRITDSQQVPAE
;
A
#
# COMPACT_ATOMS: atom_id res chain seq x y z
N MET A 1 -33.09 12.35 -45.85
CA MET A 1 -32.45 13.25 -44.87
C MET A 1 -31.07 13.61 -45.39
N SER A 2 -30.67 14.89 -45.37
CA SER A 2 -29.31 15.27 -45.79
C SER A 2 -28.29 14.84 -44.73
N ALA A 3 -27.05 14.54 -45.14
CA ALA A 3 -25.99 14.13 -44.24
C ALA A 3 -25.72 15.14 -43.10
N THR A 4 -25.95 16.43 -43.36
CA THR A 4 -25.83 17.53 -42.40
C THR A 4 -26.89 17.48 -41.29
N THR A 5 -28.15 17.12 -41.62
CA THR A 5 -29.22 16.96 -40.63
C THR A 5 -28.96 15.79 -39.71
N TYR A 6 -28.50 14.65 -40.26
CA TYR A 6 -28.15 13.48 -39.46
C TYR A 6 -26.99 13.75 -38.50
N LYS A 7 -25.92 14.41 -38.98
CA LYS A 7 -24.77 14.79 -38.14
C LYS A 7 -25.19 15.64 -36.94
N THR A 8 -26.02 16.66 -37.18
CA THR A 8 -26.51 17.56 -36.13
C THR A 8 -27.38 16.83 -35.10
N GLN A 9 -28.21 15.89 -35.56
CA GLN A 9 -29.04 15.08 -34.67
C GLN A 9 -28.20 14.11 -33.82
N LEU A 10 -27.17 13.52 -34.40
CA LEU A 10 -26.23 12.66 -33.68
C LEU A 10 -25.45 13.44 -32.61
N GLU A 11 -24.94 14.63 -32.96
CA GLU A 11 -24.25 15.52 -32.02
C GLU A 11 -25.13 15.87 -30.82
N ASN A 12 -26.35 16.32 -31.05
CA ASN A 12 -27.31 16.59 -29.98
C ASN A 12 -27.59 15.38 -29.10
N THR A 13 -27.67 14.18 -29.69
CA THR A 13 -27.92 12.93 -28.95
C THR A 13 -26.72 12.58 -28.07
N LEU A 14 -25.50 12.67 -28.61
CA LEU A 14 -24.27 12.40 -27.86
C LEU A 14 -24.05 13.41 -26.74
N ASP A 15 -24.38 14.68 -26.95
CA ASP A 15 -24.33 15.71 -25.91
C ASP A 15 -25.31 15.44 -24.77
N GLN A 16 -26.53 14.98 -25.09
CA GLN A 16 -27.49 14.55 -24.07
C GLN A 16 -26.98 13.37 -23.26
N ILE A 17 -26.38 12.37 -23.92
CA ILE A 17 -25.76 11.22 -23.24
C ILE A 17 -24.58 11.67 -22.36
N SER A 18 -23.74 12.59 -22.87
CA SER A 18 -22.60 13.13 -22.12
C SER A 18 -23.04 13.86 -20.85
N LYS A 19 -24.11 14.65 -20.93
CA LYS A 19 -24.71 15.32 -19.77
C LYS A 19 -25.30 14.32 -18.77
N ALA A 20 -26.01 13.30 -19.25
CA ALA A 20 -26.56 12.25 -18.39
C ALA A 20 -25.45 11.48 -17.65
N ARG A 21 -24.33 11.19 -18.33
CA ARG A 21 -23.14 10.59 -17.71
C ARG A 21 -22.58 11.47 -16.59
N ALA A 22 -22.39 12.77 -16.84
CA ALA A 22 -21.84 13.70 -15.83
C ALA A 22 -22.72 13.76 -14.56
N VAL A 23 -24.04 13.85 -14.73
CA VAL A 23 -25.00 13.84 -13.61
C VAL A 23 -24.91 12.52 -12.82
N TRP A 24 -24.79 11.39 -13.51
CA TRP A 24 -24.63 10.09 -12.86
C TRP A 24 -23.30 9.98 -12.09
N GLU A 25 -22.19 10.45 -12.68
CA GLU A 25 -20.85 10.43 -12.07
C GLU A 25 -20.80 11.28 -10.79
N GLU A 26 -21.32 12.52 -10.85
CA GLU A 26 -21.29 13.46 -9.73
C GLU A 26 -22.35 13.17 -8.66
N GLY A 27 -23.45 12.50 -9.03
CA GLY A 27 -24.53 12.15 -8.12
C GLY A 27 -24.43 10.72 -7.61
N THR A 28 -25.03 9.79 -8.35
CA THR A 28 -25.25 8.40 -7.92
C THR A 28 -23.94 7.65 -7.71
N LEU A 29 -22.99 7.76 -8.64
CA LEU A 29 -21.71 7.05 -8.54
C LEU A 29 -20.89 7.54 -7.35
N LYS A 30 -20.79 8.86 -7.18
CA LYS A 30 -20.11 9.45 -6.01
C LYS A 30 -20.74 8.99 -4.70
N SER A 31 -22.06 9.10 -4.56
CA SER A 31 -22.76 8.69 -3.34
C SER A 31 -22.54 7.19 -3.02
N ALA A 32 -22.59 6.33 -4.04
CA ALA A 32 -22.32 4.90 -3.88
C ALA A 32 -20.86 4.62 -3.46
N ASN A 33 -19.91 5.40 -3.95
CA ASN A 33 -18.50 5.29 -3.53
C ASN A 33 -18.31 5.77 -2.09
N ASP A 34 -18.94 6.89 -1.70
CA ASP A 34 -18.86 7.43 -0.34
C ASP A 34 -19.39 6.38 0.68
N GLU A 35 -20.52 5.72 0.38
CA GLU A 35 -21.05 4.63 1.20
C GLU A 35 -20.13 3.40 1.27
N LEU A 36 -19.55 3.01 0.13
CA LEU A 36 -18.57 1.92 0.08
C LEU A 36 -17.35 2.24 0.95
N TYR A 37 -16.83 3.47 0.89
CA TYR A 37 -15.66 3.88 1.66
C TYR A 37 -15.95 3.89 3.16
N ALA A 38 -17.15 4.29 3.57
CA ALA A 38 -17.59 4.17 4.96
C ALA A 38 -17.69 2.71 5.46
N ILE A 39 -18.02 1.75 4.59
CA ILE A 39 -17.94 0.31 4.93
C ILE A 39 -16.48 -0.12 5.08
N LEU A 40 -15.62 0.28 4.15
CA LEU A 40 -14.20 -0.07 4.16
C LEU A 40 -13.46 0.53 5.36
N GLU A 41 -13.80 1.75 5.78
CA GLU A 41 -13.31 2.40 7.01
C GLU A 41 -13.56 1.53 8.24
N ARG A 42 -14.79 1.02 8.38
CA ARG A 42 -15.15 0.12 9.50
C ARG A 42 -14.42 -1.21 9.42
N CYS A 43 -14.24 -1.75 8.21
CA CYS A 43 -13.43 -2.95 8.01
C CYS A 43 -11.97 -2.71 8.42
N PHE A 44 -11.43 -1.52 8.14
CA PHE A 44 -10.07 -1.13 8.48
C PHE A 44 -9.86 -1.00 9.99
N ALA A 45 -10.83 -0.43 10.71
CA ALA A 45 -10.80 -0.35 12.17
C ALA A 45 -10.70 -1.76 12.80
N VAL A 46 -11.57 -2.69 12.38
CA VAL A 46 -11.53 -4.08 12.83
C VAL A 46 -10.21 -4.75 12.44
N PHE A 47 -9.74 -4.56 11.21
CA PHE A 47 -8.46 -5.11 10.76
C PHE A 47 -7.28 -4.64 11.65
N THR A 48 -7.25 -3.37 12.00
CA THR A 48 -6.22 -2.73 12.84
C THR A 48 -6.24 -3.30 14.25
N GLU A 49 -7.41 -3.38 14.86
CA GLU A 49 -7.59 -3.95 16.22
C GLU A 49 -7.11 -5.40 16.32
N MET A 50 -7.25 -6.16 15.23
CA MET A 50 -6.87 -7.56 15.15
C MET A 50 -5.41 -7.79 14.76
N LYS A 51 -4.69 -6.76 14.32
CA LYS A 51 -3.35 -6.92 13.71
C LYS A 51 -2.38 -7.58 14.68
N ASP A 52 -2.43 -7.18 15.94
CA ASP A 52 -1.51 -7.61 17.01
C ASP A 52 -2.13 -8.61 17.99
N ASP A 53 -3.41 -8.95 17.82
CA ASP A 53 -4.11 -9.88 18.70
C ASP A 53 -4.37 -11.23 18.01
N THR A 54 -3.60 -12.25 18.41
CA THR A 54 -3.74 -13.62 17.89
C THR A 54 -5.08 -14.27 18.27
N ALA A 55 -5.63 -13.98 19.44
CA ALA A 55 -6.91 -14.54 19.87
C ALA A 55 -8.05 -13.98 19.01
N LYS A 56 -8.06 -12.67 18.75
CA LYS A 56 -9.04 -12.06 17.83
C LYS A 56 -8.92 -12.64 16.43
N ARG A 57 -7.69 -12.80 15.90
CA ARG A 57 -7.46 -13.43 14.58
C ARG A 57 -8.00 -14.86 14.50
N ARG A 58 -7.88 -15.64 15.58
CA ARG A 58 -8.48 -16.98 15.66
C ARG A 58 -10.00 -16.92 15.69
N ALA A 59 -10.59 -16.01 16.46
CA ALA A 59 -12.05 -15.82 16.51
C ALA A 59 -12.64 -15.50 15.12
N LEU A 60 -12.01 -14.64 14.32
CA LEU A 60 -12.43 -14.37 12.95
C LEU A 60 -12.37 -15.61 12.05
N ASN A 61 -11.35 -16.47 12.21
CA ASN A 61 -11.29 -17.72 11.44
C ASN A 61 -12.45 -18.66 11.81
N SER A 62 -12.84 -18.71 13.08
CA SER A 62 -14.00 -19.48 13.52
C SER A 62 -15.29 -18.92 12.92
N LEU A 63 -15.51 -17.61 13.00
CA LEU A 63 -16.68 -16.95 12.42
C LEU A 63 -16.83 -17.17 10.90
N LEU A 64 -15.70 -17.20 10.17
CA LEU A 64 -15.69 -17.53 8.75
C LEU A 64 -16.02 -19.01 8.49
N THR A 65 -15.57 -19.90 9.36
CA THR A 65 -15.88 -21.34 9.29
C THR A 65 -17.36 -21.60 9.53
N ASP A 66 -17.97 -20.93 10.51
CA ASP A 66 -19.39 -21.04 10.83
C ASP A 66 -20.29 -20.62 9.65
N ARG A 67 -19.79 -19.70 8.81
CA ARG A 67 -20.47 -19.26 7.58
C ARG A 67 -20.12 -20.08 6.33
N SER A 68 -19.48 -21.23 6.49
CA SER A 68 -18.98 -22.06 5.37
C SER A 68 -17.98 -21.35 4.44
N MET A 69 -17.33 -20.29 4.91
CA MET A 69 -16.32 -19.51 4.17
C MET A 69 -14.90 -19.85 4.66
N LYS A 70 -14.53 -21.14 4.63
CA LYS A 70 -13.26 -21.63 5.19
C LYS A 70 -12.05 -20.93 4.53
N PRO A 71 -11.31 -20.06 5.24
CA PRO A 71 -10.16 -19.38 4.67
C PRO A 71 -9.03 -20.38 4.41
N ARG A 72 -8.25 -20.14 3.35
CA ARG A 72 -7.01 -20.88 3.13
C ARG A 72 -5.94 -20.37 4.09
N THR A 73 -4.91 -21.18 4.34
CA THR A 73 -3.77 -20.78 5.17
C THR A 73 -3.08 -19.51 4.64
N SER A 74 -3.10 -19.31 3.32
CA SER A 74 -2.53 -18.13 2.63
C SER A 74 -3.46 -16.91 2.56
N THR A 75 -4.71 -17.00 3.04
CA THR A 75 -5.63 -15.85 2.99
C THR A 75 -5.17 -14.79 4.00
N SER A 76 -4.90 -13.56 3.51
CA SER A 76 -4.48 -12.46 4.36
C SER A 76 -5.56 -12.04 5.36
N LEU A 77 -5.16 -11.43 6.48
CA LEU A 77 -6.10 -10.94 7.49
C LEU A 77 -7.10 -9.92 6.90
N GLY A 78 -6.62 -8.96 6.11
CA GLY A 78 -7.48 -7.97 5.45
C GLY A 78 -8.52 -8.64 4.54
N LEU A 79 -8.12 -9.66 3.77
CA LEU A 79 -9.04 -10.40 2.92
C LEU A 79 -10.07 -11.22 3.71
N LYS A 80 -9.71 -11.75 4.89
CA LYS A 80 -10.64 -12.43 5.78
C LYS A 80 -11.74 -11.49 6.29
N VAL A 81 -11.38 -10.28 6.73
CA VAL A 81 -12.34 -9.25 7.16
C VAL A 81 -13.29 -8.89 6.04
N ILE A 82 -12.76 -8.58 4.85
CA ILE A 82 -13.57 -8.22 3.68
C ILE A 82 -14.51 -9.36 3.28
N ARG A 83 -14.03 -10.61 3.19
CA ARG A 83 -14.90 -11.74 2.83
C ARG A 83 -16.03 -11.94 3.83
N TYR A 84 -15.76 -11.74 5.13
CA TYR A 84 -16.80 -11.85 6.16
C TYR A 84 -17.92 -10.81 5.95
N VAL A 85 -17.54 -9.56 5.67
CA VAL A 85 -18.49 -8.44 5.52
C VAL A 85 -19.24 -8.52 4.18
N PHE A 86 -18.54 -8.82 3.09
CA PHE A 86 -19.12 -8.83 1.74
C PHE A 86 -19.76 -10.17 1.37
N GLY A 87 -19.52 -11.24 2.14
CA GLY A 87 -20.15 -12.55 1.99
C GLY A 87 -19.81 -13.29 0.68
N LYS A 88 -18.76 -12.88 -0.03
CA LYS A 88 -18.38 -13.45 -1.32
C LYS A 88 -16.88 -13.41 -1.56
N GLU A 89 -16.45 -14.13 -2.59
CA GLU A 89 -15.09 -14.12 -3.08
C GLU A 89 -15.04 -13.57 -4.51
N GLY A 90 -14.12 -12.63 -4.77
CA GLY A 90 -13.98 -12.02 -6.08
C GLY A 90 -12.78 -11.07 -6.15
N ASN A 91 -12.52 -10.56 -7.36
CA ASN A 91 -11.41 -9.64 -7.60
C ASN A 91 -11.57 -8.32 -6.84
N ARG A 92 -12.81 -7.85 -6.63
CA ARG A 92 -13.10 -6.64 -5.85
C ARG A 92 -12.75 -6.85 -4.38
N GLU A 93 -13.12 -7.98 -3.79
CA GLU A 93 -12.83 -8.30 -2.40
C GLU A 93 -11.32 -8.49 -2.16
N ILE A 94 -10.62 -9.07 -3.15
CA ILE A 94 -9.15 -9.13 -3.14
C ILE A 94 -8.55 -7.73 -3.18
N ALA A 95 -9.09 -6.83 -4.01
CA ALA A 95 -8.63 -5.45 -4.08
C ALA A 95 -8.86 -4.72 -2.75
N TYR A 96 -10.03 -4.85 -2.12
CA TYR A 96 -10.31 -4.26 -0.81
C TYR A 96 -9.42 -4.86 0.29
N GLY A 97 -9.17 -6.16 0.29
CA GLY A 97 -8.27 -6.79 1.27
C GLY A 97 -6.84 -6.26 1.15
N ARG A 98 -6.37 -5.99 -0.07
CA ARG A 98 -5.07 -5.35 -0.34
C ARG A 98 -5.06 -3.88 0.08
N LEU A 99 -6.13 -3.15 -0.21
CA LEU A 99 -6.31 -1.77 0.22
C LEU A 99 -6.10 -1.63 1.73
N LEU A 100 -6.73 -2.50 2.54
CA LEU A 100 -6.56 -2.45 4.00
C LEU A 100 -5.09 -2.62 4.42
N THR A 101 -4.36 -3.50 3.73
CA THR A 101 -2.94 -3.73 4.04
C THR A 101 -2.08 -2.53 3.65
N ILE A 102 -2.27 -1.99 2.44
CA ILE A 102 -1.52 -0.84 1.94
C ILE A 102 -1.79 0.40 2.78
N ALA A 103 -3.06 0.64 3.12
CA ALA A 103 -3.43 1.77 3.96
C ALA A 103 -2.84 1.66 5.36
N TYR A 104 -2.80 0.45 5.95
CA TYR A 104 -2.16 0.25 7.25
C TYR A 104 -0.67 0.62 7.24
N ASP A 105 0.02 0.29 6.14
CA ASP A 105 1.46 0.52 6.02
C ASP A 105 1.80 1.97 5.64
N LEU A 106 0.96 2.64 4.84
CA LEU A 106 1.33 3.90 4.16
C LEU A 106 0.50 5.13 4.54
N LYS A 107 -0.71 4.98 5.10
CA LYS A 107 -1.54 6.13 5.45
C LYS A 107 -0.91 6.88 6.64
N ALA A 108 -1.15 8.18 6.74
CA ALA A 108 -0.75 8.92 7.94
C ALA A 108 -1.57 8.45 9.17
N PRO A 109 -1.00 8.41 10.39
CA PRO A 109 -1.69 7.90 11.58
C PRO A 109 -3.06 8.55 11.83
N GLU A 110 -3.13 9.88 11.75
CA GLU A 110 -4.34 10.69 11.99
C GLU A 110 -5.32 10.72 10.80
N GLN A 111 -4.95 10.13 9.66
CA GLN A 111 -5.76 10.15 8.45
C GLN A 111 -6.81 9.03 8.46
N THR A 112 -8.05 9.34 8.06
CA THR A 112 -9.08 8.32 7.84
C THR A 112 -8.78 7.51 6.58
N LEU A 113 -9.22 6.25 6.53
CA LEU A 113 -9.06 5.44 5.31
C LEU A 113 -9.77 6.08 4.11
N THR A 114 -10.95 6.67 4.34
CA THR A 114 -11.78 7.32 3.31
C THR A 114 -11.01 8.45 2.63
N SER A 115 -10.45 9.38 3.41
CA SER A 115 -9.68 10.50 2.87
C SER A 115 -8.40 10.03 2.16
N TYR A 116 -7.77 8.94 2.64
CA TYR A 116 -6.64 8.32 1.96
C TYR A 116 -7.01 7.76 0.58
N ILE A 117 -8.13 7.05 0.48
CA ILE A 117 -8.62 6.52 -0.81
C ILE A 117 -8.92 7.65 -1.80
N GLU A 118 -9.59 8.71 -1.34
CA GLU A 118 -9.92 9.87 -2.18
C GLU A 118 -8.67 10.58 -2.69
N GLN A 119 -7.68 10.81 -1.82
CA GLN A 119 -6.40 11.43 -2.20
C GLN A 119 -5.63 10.60 -3.23
N CYS A 120 -5.70 9.27 -3.15
CA CYS A 120 -5.10 8.40 -4.14
C CYS A 120 -5.87 8.34 -5.47
N GLY A 121 -7.09 8.89 -5.56
CA GLY A 121 -7.92 8.79 -6.76
C GLY A 121 -8.75 7.50 -6.84
N GLY A 122 -8.98 6.84 -5.70
CA GLY A 122 -9.84 5.66 -5.58
C GLY A 122 -9.10 4.36 -5.25
N VAL A 123 -9.88 3.32 -4.97
CA VAL A 123 -9.38 2.01 -4.50
C VAL A 123 -8.37 1.37 -5.45
N GLU A 124 -8.60 1.48 -6.76
CA GLU A 124 -7.71 0.90 -7.76
C GLU A 124 -6.34 1.56 -7.77
N GLU A 125 -6.29 2.88 -7.58
CA GLU A 125 -5.04 3.64 -7.51
C GLU A 125 -4.26 3.33 -6.23
N VAL A 126 -4.94 3.18 -5.09
CA VAL A 126 -4.28 2.70 -3.87
C VAL A 126 -3.63 1.32 -4.10
N ARG A 127 -4.28 0.44 -4.86
CA ARG A 127 -3.71 -0.88 -5.18
C ARG A 127 -2.52 -0.79 -6.15
N ARG A 128 -2.45 0.27 -6.96
CA ARG A 128 -1.35 0.53 -7.89
C ARG A 128 -0.12 1.11 -7.21
N VAL A 129 -0.26 1.60 -5.97
CA VAL A 129 0.87 1.94 -5.09
C VAL A 129 1.68 0.65 -4.87
N SER A 130 2.60 0.43 -5.80
CA SER A 130 3.33 -0.82 -5.91
C SER A 130 4.51 -0.75 -4.96
N LYS A 131 4.70 -1.83 -4.19
CA LYS A 131 6.06 -2.31 -3.93
C LYS A 131 6.69 -2.52 -5.31
N ILE A 132 7.60 -1.62 -5.68
CA ILE A 132 8.18 -1.45 -7.02
C ILE A 132 8.50 -2.80 -7.67
N LYS A 133 8.09 -2.95 -8.93
CA LYS A 133 8.32 -4.12 -9.79
C LYS A 133 9.40 -3.85 -10.84
N ASP A 134 10.37 -3.00 -10.56
CA ASP A 134 11.46 -2.69 -11.50
C ASP A 134 12.75 -3.46 -11.21
N GLY A 135 12.63 -4.63 -10.61
CA GLY A 135 13.71 -5.59 -10.45
C GLY A 135 13.53 -6.79 -11.38
N LYS A 136 14.63 -7.24 -12.00
CA LYS A 136 14.80 -8.60 -12.54
C LYS A 136 14.11 -9.59 -11.60
N LYS A 137 13.27 -10.50 -12.11
CA LYS A 137 12.62 -11.55 -11.29
C LYS A 137 13.71 -12.31 -10.54
N MET A 138 13.92 -11.96 -9.27
CA MET A 138 14.88 -12.65 -8.43
C MET A 138 14.36 -14.04 -8.13
N THR A 139 15.23 -15.02 -8.32
CA THR A 139 15.00 -16.43 -8.03
C THR A 139 15.02 -16.67 -6.50
N ALA A 140 14.61 -17.86 -6.07
CA ALA A 140 14.73 -18.23 -4.65
C ALA A 140 16.20 -18.17 -4.21
N ASP A 141 17.12 -18.65 -5.05
CA ASP A 141 18.55 -18.64 -4.77
C ASP A 141 19.11 -17.22 -4.66
N ASP A 142 18.67 -16.28 -5.51
CA ASP A 142 19.06 -14.87 -5.41
C ASP A 142 18.68 -14.28 -4.04
N TYR A 143 17.46 -14.54 -3.56
CA TYR A 143 17.04 -14.06 -2.24
C TYR A 143 17.80 -14.74 -1.11
N LYS A 144 18.09 -16.05 -1.22
CA LYS A 144 18.91 -16.75 -0.23
C LYS A 144 20.30 -16.11 -0.14
N GLN A 145 20.93 -15.81 -1.27
CA GLN A 145 22.24 -15.15 -1.32
C GLN A 145 22.22 -13.75 -0.70
N ILE A 146 21.16 -12.96 -0.96
CA ILE A 146 20.96 -11.66 -0.31
C ILE A 146 20.87 -11.81 1.21
N ALA A 147 20.13 -12.81 1.69
CA ALA A 147 19.98 -13.08 3.12
C ALA A 147 21.32 -13.46 3.77
N VAL A 148 22.03 -14.45 3.23
CA VAL A 148 23.31 -14.92 3.77
C VAL A 148 24.34 -13.78 3.77
N THR A 149 24.43 -13.02 2.67
CA THR A 149 25.33 -11.87 2.58
C THR A 149 24.97 -10.79 3.61
N GLY A 150 23.70 -10.40 3.69
CA GLY A 150 23.24 -9.36 4.61
C GLY A 150 23.41 -9.75 6.08
N LEU A 151 23.13 -11.00 6.43
CA LEU A 151 23.29 -11.52 7.79
C LEU A 151 24.77 -11.64 8.19
N ASN A 152 25.64 -12.07 7.27
CA ASN A 152 27.08 -12.12 7.52
C ASN A 152 27.72 -10.73 7.65
N MET A 153 27.20 -9.74 6.91
CA MET A 153 27.65 -8.34 7.02
C MET A 153 27.18 -7.65 8.30
N ALA A 154 26.06 -8.08 8.86
CA ALA A 154 25.55 -7.62 10.15
C ALA A 154 26.44 -8.16 11.30
N ARG A 155 27.60 -7.53 11.51
CA ARG A 155 28.62 -7.94 12.49
C ARG A 155 28.18 -7.91 13.96
N ILE A 156 26.98 -7.43 14.28
CA ILE A 156 26.47 -7.33 15.64
C ILE A 156 25.15 -8.11 15.73
N PRO A 157 25.11 -9.25 16.45
CA PRO A 157 23.88 -9.98 16.66
C PRO A 157 22.89 -9.12 17.47
N VAL A 158 21.61 -9.19 17.11
CA VAL A 158 20.53 -8.47 17.83
C VAL A 158 20.38 -8.99 19.27
N ALA A 159 20.69 -10.28 19.48
CA ALA A 159 20.79 -10.91 20.79
C ALA A 159 21.73 -12.12 20.73
N SER A 160 22.42 -12.40 21.83
CA SER A 160 23.22 -13.62 22.00
C SER A 160 22.78 -14.33 23.29
N PHE A 161 22.59 -15.63 23.21
CA PHE A 161 22.22 -16.48 24.34
C PHE A 161 22.84 -17.86 24.15
N ALA A 162 22.99 -18.62 25.25
CA ALA A 162 23.47 -19.99 25.17
C ALA A 162 22.43 -20.86 24.46
N LEU A 163 22.83 -21.49 23.35
CA LEU A 163 21.98 -22.45 22.66
C LEU A 163 21.89 -23.74 23.52
N PRO A 164 20.67 -24.25 23.77
CA PRO A 164 20.49 -25.58 24.36
C PRO A 164 21.13 -26.66 23.48
N GLU A 165 21.60 -27.75 24.08
CA GLU A 165 22.30 -28.84 23.35
C GLU A 165 21.48 -29.44 22.20
N PHE A 166 20.15 -29.47 22.31
CA PHE A 166 19.26 -29.98 21.25
C PHE A 166 19.09 -29.05 20.05
N ILE A 167 19.63 -27.83 20.10
CA ILE A 167 19.62 -26.86 19.01
C ILE A 167 21.00 -26.80 18.39
N GLN A 168 21.23 -27.61 17.37
CA GLN A 168 22.48 -27.65 16.62
C GLN A 168 22.21 -27.40 15.13
N PRO A 169 23.13 -26.71 14.43
CA PRO A 169 23.07 -26.60 12.97
C PRO A 169 23.17 -27.98 12.33
N ASN A 170 22.72 -28.07 11.08
CA ASN A 170 22.79 -29.30 10.32
C ASN A 170 24.18 -29.42 9.67
N SER A 171 24.97 -30.41 10.08
CA SER A 171 26.32 -30.63 9.58
C SER A 171 26.39 -31.05 8.11
N GLU A 172 25.27 -31.45 7.51
CA GLU A 172 25.18 -31.84 6.09
C GLU A 172 24.64 -30.72 5.18
N TYR A 173 24.43 -29.52 5.74
CA TYR A 173 23.91 -28.37 5.02
C TYR A 173 24.93 -27.23 5.02
N ASP A 174 24.97 -26.47 3.92
CA ASP A 174 26.05 -25.49 3.66
C ASP A 174 26.01 -24.25 4.56
N GLU A 175 24.98 -24.07 5.40
CA GLU A 175 24.85 -22.91 6.29
C GLU A 175 24.61 -23.31 7.75
N ASP A 176 25.30 -22.64 8.67
CA ASP A 176 25.25 -22.90 10.11
C ASP A 176 24.04 -22.24 10.81
N TYR A 177 22.84 -22.42 10.25
CA TYR A 177 21.60 -21.84 10.79
C TYR A 177 20.66 -22.90 11.40
N VAL A 178 19.87 -22.46 12.38
CA VAL A 178 18.68 -23.16 12.87
C VAL A 178 17.51 -22.17 12.86
N VAL A 179 16.32 -22.65 12.52
CA VAL A 179 15.07 -21.90 12.64
C VAL A 179 14.44 -22.13 14.02
N GLY A 180 14.32 -21.06 14.81
CA GLY A 180 13.66 -21.07 16.11
C GLY A 180 12.19 -20.63 16.06
N LEU A 181 11.30 -21.30 16.78
CA LEU A 181 9.94 -20.82 17.04
C LEU A 181 9.92 -20.03 18.35
N ILE A 182 9.78 -18.71 18.25
CA ILE A 182 9.78 -17.81 19.40
C ILE A 182 8.34 -17.34 19.68
N ARG A 183 7.91 -17.46 20.94
CA ARG A 183 6.65 -16.87 21.42
C ARG A 183 6.93 -15.49 21.99
N CYS A 184 6.31 -14.45 21.42
CA CYS A 184 6.38 -13.11 21.98
C CYS A 184 5.44 -12.99 23.18
N ASN A 185 5.97 -12.49 24.30
CA ASN A 185 5.23 -12.25 25.52
C ASN A 185 4.75 -10.78 25.59
N PRO A 186 3.66 -10.48 26.33
CA PRO A 186 3.14 -9.11 26.44
C PRO A 186 4.12 -8.09 27.07
N ASN A 187 5.10 -8.56 27.83
CA ASN A 187 6.14 -7.74 28.46
C ASN A 187 7.30 -7.40 27.51
N GLY A 188 7.22 -7.78 26.23
CA GLY A 188 8.26 -7.53 25.22
C GLY A 188 9.40 -8.57 25.20
N THR A 189 9.35 -9.62 26.03
CA THR A 189 10.31 -10.73 25.96
C THR A 189 9.85 -11.81 24.98
N GLY A 190 10.75 -12.74 24.62
CA GLY A 190 10.43 -13.87 23.77
C GLY A 190 10.92 -15.19 24.34
N ASP A 191 10.08 -16.23 24.29
CA ASP A 191 10.44 -17.59 24.71
C ASP A 191 10.74 -18.46 23.48
N LEU A 192 11.95 -19.01 23.38
CA LEU A 192 12.31 -19.99 22.35
C LEU A 192 11.69 -21.35 22.69
N LEU A 193 10.68 -21.76 21.91
CA LEU A 193 9.91 -22.98 22.18
C LEU A 193 10.43 -24.21 21.46
N PHE A 194 11.06 -24.03 20.30
CA PHE A 194 11.46 -25.12 19.40
C PHE A 194 12.55 -24.66 18.44
N GLY A 195 13.44 -25.56 18.04
CA GLY A 195 14.46 -25.35 17.00
C GLY A 195 14.34 -26.40 15.91
N ASN A 196 14.50 -26.00 14.65
CA ASN A 196 14.47 -26.87 13.47
C ASN A 196 15.72 -26.62 12.60
N ASN A 197 16.44 -27.68 12.26
CA ASN A 197 17.65 -27.65 11.43
C ASN A 197 17.48 -28.32 10.04
N GLU A 198 16.24 -28.58 9.61
CA GLU A 198 15.97 -29.14 8.28
C GLU A 198 16.29 -28.11 7.20
N ALA A 199 17.13 -28.50 6.23
CA ALA A 199 17.60 -27.65 5.14
C ALA A 199 16.46 -26.89 4.42
N LYS A 200 15.33 -27.57 4.16
CA LYS A 200 14.16 -26.95 3.50
C LYS A 200 13.54 -25.83 4.33
N VAL A 201 13.50 -25.99 5.64
CA VAL A 201 12.93 -25.00 6.57
C VAL A 201 13.88 -23.80 6.66
N ILE A 202 15.19 -24.07 6.74
CA ILE A 202 16.23 -23.04 6.71
C ILE A 202 16.18 -22.23 5.41
N ASP A 203 16.16 -22.91 4.25
CA ASP A 203 16.05 -22.27 2.93
C ASP A 203 14.79 -21.39 2.84
N THR A 204 13.65 -21.88 3.31
CA THR A 204 12.40 -21.12 3.29
C THR A 204 12.51 -19.82 4.09
N VAL A 205 13.15 -19.86 5.26
CA VAL A 205 13.37 -18.69 6.12
C VAL A 205 14.41 -17.75 5.54
N LEU A 206 15.52 -18.26 4.97
CA LEU A 206 16.53 -17.45 4.29
C LEU A 206 15.94 -16.73 3.08
N VAL A 207 15.17 -17.41 2.24
CA VAL A 207 14.47 -16.79 1.09
C VAL A 207 13.49 -15.71 1.56
N ALA A 208 12.73 -15.96 2.62
CA ALA A 208 11.83 -14.95 3.18
C ALA A 208 12.59 -13.72 3.74
N SER A 209 13.70 -13.95 4.41
CA SER A 209 14.57 -12.91 4.96
C SER A 209 15.22 -12.08 3.85
N GLY A 210 15.69 -12.72 2.78
CA GLY A 210 16.24 -12.05 1.61
C GLY A 210 15.24 -11.15 0.92
N LYS A 211 13.99 -11.60 0.74
CA LYS A 211 12.90 -10.76 0.23
C LYS A 211 12.65 -9.54 1.10
N TYR A 212 12.73 -9.70 2.42
CA TYR A 212 12.54 -8.59 3.36
C TYR A 212 13.69 -7.58 3.24
N LEU A 213 14.95 -8.04 3.21
CA LEU A 213 16.12 -7.18 3.08
C LEU A 213 16.15 -6.43 1.74
N ASP A 214 15.85 -7.12 0.63
CA ASP A 214 15.72 -6.50 -0.69
C ASP A 214 14.62 -5.43 -0.69
N GLN A 215 13.44 -5.75 -0.16
CA GLN A 215 12.34 -4.78 -0.07
C GLN A 215 12.73 -3.55 0.75
N LYS A 216 13.39 -3.76 1.90
CA LYS A 216 13.86 -2.67 2.75
C LYS A 216 14.88 -1.79 2.04
N ALA A 217 15.86 -2.39 1.36
CA ALA A 217 16.86 -1.65 0.58
C ALA A 217 16.22 -0.81 -0.53
N GLN A 218 15.23 -1.37 -1.24
CA GLN A 218 14.47 -0.63 -2.25
C GLN A 218 13.66 0.53 -1.64
N ASP A 219 13.05 0.31 -0.47
CA ASP A 219 12.24 1.34 0.19
C ASP A 219 13.13 2.47 0.75
N ASP A 220 14.30 2.15 1.30
CA ASP A 220 15.31 3.13 1.74
C ASP A 220 15.82 3.95 0.53
N GLN A 221 16.11 3.30 -0.59
CA GLN A 221 16.53 3.98 -1.83
C GLN A 221 15.45 4.94 -2.35
N LYS A 222 14.18 4.52 -2.36
CA LYS A 222 13.05 5.39 -2.74
C LYS A 222 12.87 6.56 -1.77
N GLY A 223 13.05 6.32 -0.48
CA GLY A 223 12.97 7.37 0.54
C GLY A 223 14.00 8.47 0.27
N LEU A 224 15.23 8.09 -0.06
CA LEU A 224 16.30 9.01 -0.45
C LEU A 224 15.95 9.76 -1.75
N GLU A 225 15.50 9.07 -2.79
CA GLU A 225 15.10 9.69 -4.07
C GLU A 225 13.93 10.67 -3.92
N ALA A 226 12.93 10.34 -3.10
CA ALA A 226 11.79 11.21 -2.84
C ALA A 226 12.18 12.49 -2.07
N VAL A 227 13.09 12.37 -1.11
CA VAL A 227 13.68 13.51 -0.37
C VAL A 227 14.49 14.40 -1.32
N ASP A 228 15.29 13.81 -2.21
CA ASP A 228 16.10 14.55 -3.19
C ASP A 228 15.23 15.29 -4.21
N VAL A 229 14.16 14.66 -4.71
CA VAL A 229 13.19 15.30 -5.61
C VAL A 229 12.45 16.43 -4.92
N ALA A 230 12.03 16.25 -3.66
CA ALA A 230 11.39 17.30 -2.88
C ALA A 230 12.33 18.49 -2.64
N LYS A 231 13.62 18.23 -2.38
CA LYS A 231 14.64 19.26 -2.22
C LYS A 231 14.87 20.05 -3.50
N ARG A 232 15.00 19.37 -4.66
CA ARG A 232 15.12 20.03 -5.97
C ARG A 232 13.90 20.87 -6.32
N ARG A 233 12.69 20.36 -6.06
CA ARG A 233 11.45 21.15 -6.25
C ARG A 233 11.39 22.38 -5.36
N ALA A 234 11.84 22.29 -4.11
CA ALA A 234 11.89 23.43 -3.20
C ALA A 234 12.93 24.49 -3.65
N GLU A 235 14.06 24.06 -4.19
CA GLU A 235 15.08 24.93 -4.78
C GLU A 235 14.61 25.58 -6.08
N ASP A 236 13.91 24.84 -6.94
CA ASP A 236 13.29 25.35 -8.17
C ASP A 236 12.21 26.39 -7.85
N VAL A 237 11.34 26.14 -6.87
CA VAL A 237 10.32 27.11 -6.42
C VAL A 237 10.96 28.39 -5.86
N LYS A 238 12.03 28.27 -5.06
CA LYS A 238 12.79 29.44 -4.57
C LYS A 238 13.43 30.24 -5.71
N THR A 239 13.82 29.58 -6.80
CA THR A 239 14.46 30.20 -7.96
C THR A 239 13.44 30.77 -8.96
N PHE A 240 12.26 30.16 -9.08
CA PHE A 240 11.19 30.57 -10.00
C PHE A 240 10.28 31.66 -9.41
N ALA A 241 10.03 31.67 -8.10
CA ALA A 241 9.12 32.64 -7.47
C ALA A 241 9.51 34.10 -7.76
N PRO A 242 10.79 34.53 -7.66
CA PRO A 242 11.18 35.91 -7.98
C PRO A 242 10.97 36.27 -9.46
N LYS A 243 11.14 35.31 -10.37
CA LYS A 243 11.00 35.52 -11.82
C LYS A 243 9.53 35.62 -12.26
N LEU A 244 8.62 34.92 -11.59
CA LEU A 244 7.18 34.99 -11.86
C LEU A 244 6.58 36.33 -11.40
N PHE A 245 6.98 36.83 -10.23
CA PHE A 245 6.55 38.15 -9.73
C PHE A 245 7.09 39.31 -10.59
N ALA A 246 8.31 39.19 -11.14
CA ALA A 246 8.86 40.19 -12.06
C ALA A 246 8.12 40.23 -13.42
N ALA A 247 7.61 39.10 -13.90
CA ALA A 247 6.86 39.03 -15.17
C ALA A 247 5.42 39.57 -15.06
N MET A 248 4.77 39.41 -13.90
CA MET A 248 3.40 39.92 -13.68
C MET A 248 3.35 41.44 -13.42
N GLY A 249 4.43 42.07 -12.96
CA GLY A 249 4.49 43.51 -12.73
C GLY A 249 4.55 44.37 -14.01
N ALA A 250 4.80 43.77 -15.18
CA ALA A 250 5.05 44.50 -16.42
C ALA A 250 3.80 44.73 -17.30
N GLN A 251 2.63 44.17 -16.95
CA GLN A 251 1.43 44.19 -17.82
C GLN A 251 0.23 44.99 -17.30
N VAL A 252 0.35 45.72 -16.20
CA VAL A 252 -0.69 46.67 -15.76
C VAL A 252 -0.14 48.09 -15.76
N ARG A 253 -0.04 48.70 -16.94
CA ARG A 253 -0.08 50.16 -17.09
C ARG A 253 -1.45 50.54 -17.65
N ILE A 254 -2.35 50.89 -16.75
CA ILE A 254 -3.65 51.48 -17.07
C ILE A 254 -3.36 52.83 -17.73
N THR A 255 -3.73 52.96 -19.00
CA THR A 255 -3.78 54.24 -19.72
C THR A 255 -4.95 55.06 -19.19
N ASP A 256 -4.65 56.15 -18.50
CA ASP A 256 -5.63 57.12 -18.03
C ASP A 256 -5.48 58.41 -18.84
N SER A 257 -6.45 58.70 -19.71
CA SER A 257 -6.79 60.06 -20.20
C SER A 257 -7.90 59.99 -21.25
N GLN A 258 -9.15 60.07 -20.79
CA GLN A 258 -10.23 60.63 -21.59
C GLN A 258 -11.09 61.53 -20.71
N GLN A 259 -10.82 62.83 -20.81
CA GLN A 259 -11.57 63.89 -20.14
C GLN A 259 -12.72 64.30 -21.08
N VAL A 260 -13.95 64.16 -20.59
CA VAL A 260 -15.20 64.51 -21.30
C VAL A 260 -15.52 65.99 -21.03
N PRO A 261 -15.95 66.79 -22.03
CA PRO A 261 -16.40 68.16 -21.79
C PRO A 261 -17.89 68.21 -21.42
N ALA A 262 -18.24 68.97 -20.40
CA ALA A 262 -19.58 69.52 -20.23
C ALA A 262 -19.52 70.80 -19.37
N GLU A 263 -20.00 71.89 -19.98
CA GLU A 263 -20.35 73.23 -19.47
C GLU A 263 -19.25 74.16 -18.94
#